data_AF-A0A251SBY6-F1
#
_entry.id   AF-A0A251SBY6-F1
#
_cell.length_a   1.000
_cell.length_b   1.000
_cell.length_c   1.000
_cell.angle_alpha   90.00
_cell.angle_beta   90.00
_cell.angle_gamma   90.00
#
_symmetry.space_group_name_H-M   'P 1'
#
loop_
_entity.id
_entity.type
_entity.pdbx_description
1 polymer ?
#
loop_
_entity_poly.entity_id
_entity_poly.type
_entity_poly.pdbx_seq_one_letter_code
_entity_poly.pdbx_strand_id
1 'polypeptide(L)'
;MDAYQNQMKVLSHNLLLIILETLDVTQEELNWAISTHDAQAVLQLNSYPSCPNPSQAIGLAPHTDSLLLTLLNQSGVSGLEIFVEGLGWSQVQPIEDAFVVNVGDLLHIFSNAKFPVLTHRAMVNQSKHRISVAYFHGPPVESKVAPSSKFQKPCFKSLTVKEYLILKAKQFSNALSLIRK
;
A
#
# COMPACT_ATOMS: atom_id res chain seq x y z
N MET A 1 -0.25 5.15 21.21
CA MET A 1 -0.18 4.44 19.91
C MET A 1 -1.49 3.76 19.58
N ASP A 2 -2.12 3.07 20.54
CA ASP A 2 -3.39 2.36 20.34
C ASP A 2 -4.53 3.27 19.85
N ALA A 3 -4.68 4.46 20.42
CA ALA A 3 -5.69 5.43 19.96
C ALA A 3 -5.49 5.80 18.49
N TYR A 4 -4.24 6.04 18.06
CA TYR A 4 -3.91 6.34 16.66
C TYR A 4 -4.24 5.14 15.75
N GLN A 5 -3.82 3.93 16.15
CA GLN A 5 -4.10 2.72 15.40
C GLN A 5 -5.61 2.46 15.22
N ASN A 6 -6.41 2.71 16.27
CA ASN A 6 -7.86 2.60 16.20
C ASN A 6 -8.47 3.62 15.23
N GLN A 7 -8.01 4.87 15.24
CA GLN A 7 -8.47 5.87 14.28
C GLN A 7 -8.06 5.52 12.84
N MET A 8 -6.84 5.01 12.64
CA MET A 8 -6.40 4.54 11.33
C MET A 8 -7.22 3.35 10.83
N LYS A 9 -7.63 2.43 11.71
CA LYS A 9 -8.54 1.32 11.37
C LYS A 9 -9.90 1.83 10.87
N VAL A 10 -10.48 2.80 11.55
CA VAL A 10 -11.75 3.42 11.13
C VAL A 10 -11.58 4.15 9.80
N LEU A 11 -10.52 4.94 9.65
CA LEU A 11 -10.24 5.68 8.42
C LEU A 11 -10.01 4.74 7.23
N SER A 12 -9.19 3.69 7.38
CA SER A 12 -8.94 2.73 6.31
C SER A 12 -10.20 1.98 5.90
N HIS A 13 -11.05 1.63 6.87
CA HIS A 13 -12.33 0.99 6.61
C HIS A 13 -13.24 1.90 5.78
N ASN A 14 -13.40 3.16 6.17
CA ASN A 14 -14.25 4.11 5.45
C ASN A 14 -13.73 4.40 4.04
N LEU A 15 -12.41 4.53 3.86
CA LEU A 15 -11.81 4.70 2.53
C LEU A 15 -12.03 3.48 1.64
N LEU A 16 -11.89 2.27 2.18
CA LEU A 16 -12.18 1.05 1.43
C LEU A 16 -13.64 0.96 1.01
N LEU A 17 -14.59 1.30 1.88
CA LEU A 17 -16.01 1.35 1.52
C LEU A 17 -16.22 2.22 0.27
N ILE A 18 -15.72 3.46 0.29
CA ILE A 18 -15.85 4.42 -0.82
C ILE A 18 -15.20 3.86 -2.09
N ILE A 19 -13.99 3.30 -1.99
CA ILE A 19 -13.28 2.73 -3.15
C ILE A 19 -14.06 1.56 -3.74
N LEU A 20 -14.56 0.65 -2.90
CA LEU A 20 -15.24 -0.57 -3.31
C LEU A 20 -16.65 -0.31 -3.86
N GLU A 21 -17.33 0.74 -3.40
CA GLU A 21 -18.59 1.22 -3.99
C GLU A 21 -18.40 1.55 -5.49
N THR A 22 -17.25 2.12 -5.88
CA THR A 22 -16.95 2.40 -7.30
C THR A 22 -16.71 1.16 -8.17
N LEU A 23 -16.59 -0.02 -7.53
CA LEU A 23 -16.39 -1.30 -8.19
C LEU A 23 -17.70 -2.12 -8.27
N ASP A 24 -18.78 -1.67 -7.63
CA ASP A 24 -20.07 -2.38 -7.54
C ASP A 24 -19.89 -3.84 -7.06
N VAL A 25 -19.04 -4.06 -6.06
CA VAL A 25 -18.71 -5.39 -5.53
C VAL A 25 -19.90 -6.04 -4.82
N THR A 26 -19.87 -7.36 -4.70
CA THR A 26 -20.89 -8.06 -3.89
C THR A 26 -20.72 -7.78 -2.40
N GLN A 27 -21.75 -8.01 -1.59
CA GLN A 27 -21.64 -7.87 -0.12
C GLN A 27 -20.58 -8.82 0.47
N GLU A 28 -20.40 -10.00 -0.12
CA GLU A 28 -19.37 -10.96 0.31
C GLU A 28 -17.95 -10.43 0.04
N GLU A 29 -17.73 -9.88 -1.15
CA GLU A 29 -16.46 -9.25 -1.53
C GLU A 29 -16.16 -7.99 -0.71
N LEU A 30 -17.20 -7.21 -0.42
CA LEU A 30 -17.11 -6.06 0.47
C LEU A 30 -16.65 -6.51 1.86
N ASN A 31 -17.33 -7.51 2.45
CA ASN A 31 -16.99 -8.07 3.76
C ASN A 31 -15.57 -8.64 3.79
N TRP A 32 -15.11 -9.27 2.70
CA TRP A 32 -13.72 -9.74 2.58
C TRP A 32 -12.72 -8.60 2.73
N ALA A 33 -12.93 -7.48 2.03
CA ALA A 33 -12.00 -6.36 2.04
C ALA A 33 -12.02 -5.57 3.34
N ILE A 34 -13.20 -5.40 3.96
CA ILE A 34 -13.38 -4.52 5.12
C ILE A 34 -13.44 -5.25 6.46
N SER A 35 -13.36 -6.59 6.48
CA SER A 35 -13.46 -7.39 7.70
C SER A 35 -12.48 -6.88 8.75
N THR A 36 -13.01 -6.52 9.92
CA THR A 36 -12.22 -6.03 11.06
C THR A 36 -11.84 -7.11 12.04
N HIS A 37 -12.45 -8.29 11.94
CA HIS A 37 -12.08 -9.49 12.69
C HIS A 37 -10.87 -10.14 12.00
N ASP A 38 -9.78 -10.28 12.76
CA ASP A 38 -8.49 -10.82 12.30
C ASP A 38 -7.83 -10.09 11.13
N ALA A 39 -8.23 -8.84 10.88
CA ALA A 39 -7.61 -7.97 9.89
C ALA A 39 -6.11 -7.84 10.14
N GLN A 40 -5.30 -7.93 9.08
CA GLN A 40 -3.90 -7.57 9.16
C GLN A 40 -3.77 -6.05 9.18
N ALA A 41 -3.49 -5.53 10.37
CA ALA A 41 -3.12 -4.14 10.57
C ALA A 41 -1.69 -4.08 11.10
N VAL A 42 -0.80 -3.43 10.34
CA VAL A 42 0.60 -3.23 10.75
C VAL A 42 0.85 -1.74 10.83
N LEU A 43 1.44 -1.31 11.95
CA LEU A 43 1.91 0.05 12.12
C LEU A 43 3.44 0.06 12.07
N GLN A 44 4.00 0.80 11.11
CA GLN A 44 5.44 0.92 10.92
C GLN A 44 5.87 2.36 11.15
N LEU A 45 6.83 2.54 12.04
CA LEU A 45 7.46 3.83 12.30
C LEU A 45 8.82 3.85 11.60
N ASN A 46 8.96 4.74 10.62
CA ASN A 46 10.16 4.87 9.83
C ASN A 46 10.91 6.15 10.22
N SER A 47 12.21 6.03 10.39
CA SER A 47 13.12 7.11 10.74
C SER A 47 14.20 7.22 9.66
N TYR A 48 14.32 8.38 9.04
CA TYR A 48 15.27 8.66 7.97
C TYR A 48 16.17 9.84 8.39
N PRO A 49 17.27 9.56 9.09
CA PRO A 49 18.20 10.59 9.55
C PRO A 49 18.80 11.40 8.40
N SER A 50 19.32 12.58 8.72
CA SER A 50 20.12 13.37 7.78
C SER A 50 21.33 12.55 7.29
N CYS A 51 21.57 12.56 5.99
CA CYS A 51 22.62 11.79 5.33
C CYS A 51 23.64 12.73 4.68
N PRO A 52 24.93 12.70 5.02
CA PRO A 52 25.94 13.59 4.44
C PRO A 52 26.05 13.51 2.91
N ASN A 53 25.72 12.36 2.33
CA ASN A 53 25.81 12.12 0.89
C ASN A 53 24.53 11.45 0.35
N PRO A 54 23.42 12.20 0.23
CA PRO A 54 22.11 11.64 -0.10
C PRO A 54 22.01 11.13 -1.55
N SER A 55 22.94 11.49 -2.43
CA SER A 55 22.99 10.94 -3.80
C SER A 55 23.48 9.50 -3.86
N GLN A 56 24.14 9.00 -2.80
CA GLN A 56 24.66 7.63 -2.70
C GLN A 56 23.90 6.77 -1.69
N ALA A 57 22.81 7.29 -1.11
CA ALA A 57 22.04 6.61 -0.09
C ALA A 57 20.55 6.66 -0.42
N ILE A 58 19.85 5.58 -0.06
CA ILE A 58 18.40 5.50 -0.13
C ILE A 58 17.87 5.15 1.26
N GLY A 59 16.80 5.82 1.67
CA GLY A 59 16.16 5.55 2.96
C GLY A 59 15.36 4.25 2.93
N LEU A 60 14.55 4.07 1.88
CA LEU A 60 13.79 2.85 1.63
C LEU A 60 13.79 2.58 0.13
N ALA A 61 14.24 1.38 -0.25
CA ALA A 61 14.39 0.97 -1.65
C ALA A 61 13.05 1.00 -2.43
N PRO A 62 13.08 1.10 -3.76
CA PRO A 62 11.88 1.03 -4.60
C PRO A 62 11.06 -0.24 -4.35
N HIS A 63 9.77 -0.09 -4.04
CA HIS A 63 8.85 -1.19 -3.81
C HIS A 63 7.39 -0.77 -4.05
N THR A 64 6.48 -1.75 -4.00
CA THR A 64 5.04 -1.53 -3.85
C THR A 64 4.59 -2.16 -2.53
N ASP A 65 3.50 -1.64 -1.96
CA ASP A 65 2.94 -2.15 -0.71
C ASP A 65 2.11 -3.40 -0.94
N SER A 66 2.26 -4.39 -0.05
CA SER A 66 1.65 -5.70 -0.29
C SER A 66 0.15 -5.75 -0.04
N LEU A 67 -0.39 -5.01 0.94
CA LEU A 67 -1.77 -5.17 1.43
C LEU A 67 -2.80 -4.40 0.58
N LEU A 68 -3.98 -4.06 1.11
CA LEU A 68 -5.01 -3.34 0.35
C LEU A 68 -4.69 -1.85 0.23
N LEU A 69 -4.42 -1.20 1.36
CA LEU A 69 -4.15 0.23 1.46
C LEU A 69 -3.05 0.53 2.48
N THR A 70 -2.29 1.59 2.22
CA THR A 70 -1.38 2.20 3.18
C THR A 70 -1.81 3.64 3.44
N LEU A 71 -1.99 3.98 4.71
CA LEU A 71 -2.19 5.36 5.17
C LEU A 71 -0.88 5.86 5.78
N LEU A 72 -0.25 6.82 5.13
CA LEU A 72 1.04 7.35 5.53
C LEU A 72 0.88 8.76 6.08
N ASN A 73 1.21 8.91 7.37
CA ASN A 73 1.50 10.21 7.96
C ASN A 73 3.01 10.46 7.85
N GLN A 74 3.40 11.59 7.30
CA GLN A 74 4.81 11.96 7.16
C GLN A 74 5.04 13.33 7.77
N SER A 75 6.22 13.53 8.36
CA SER A 75 6.63 14.85 8.82
C SER A 75 6.65 15.86 7.66
N GLY A 76 6.73 17.16 7.96
CA GLY A 76 6.90 18.24 6.98
C GLY A 76 8.22 18.22 6.19
N VAL A 77 8.89 17.07 6.09
CA VAL A 77 10.16 16.88 5.39
C VAL A 77 9.92 15.95 4.20
N SER A 78 10.15 16.47 3.00
CA SER A 78 10.02 15.70 1.76
C SER A 78 11.01 14.54 1.69
N GLY A 79 10.66 13.51 0.93
CA GLY A 79 11.52 12.32 0.77
C GLY A 79 10.77 11.12 0.19
N LEU A 80 9.44 11.07 0.28
CA LEU A 80 8.66 10.11 -0.47
C LEU A 80 8.69 10.46 -1.96
N GLU A 81 8.99 9.48 -2.80
CA GLU A 81 8.91 9.59 -4.25
C GLU A 81 8.13 8.42 -4.83
N ILE A 82 7.32 8.69 -5.85
CA ILE A 82 6.61 7.71 -6.66
C ILE A 82 7.20 7.67 -8.06
N PHE A 83 7.24 6.51 -8.68
CA PHE A 83 7.62 6.38 -10.08
C PHE A 83 6.39 6.51 -10.96
N VAL A 84 6.40 7.50 -11.85
CA VAL A 84 5.33 7.74 -12.83
C VAL A 84 5.89 7.47 -14.22
N GLU A 85 5.25 6.60 -14.98
CA GLU A 85 5.68 6.26 -16.34
C GLU A 85 5.75 7.53 -17.20
N GLY A 86 6.84 7.69 -17.95
CA GLY A 86 7.11 8.89 -18.76
C GLY A 86 7.65 10.11 -17.99
N LEU A 87 7.35 10.25 -16.69
CA LEU A 87 7.85 11.36 -15.85
C LEU A 87 9.04 10.96 -14.96
N GLY A 88 9.22 9.66 -14.70
CA GLY A 88 10.23 9.15 -13.79
C GLY A 88 9.85 9.34 -12.31
N TRP A 89 10.86 9.47 -11.46
CA TRP A 89 10.68 9.67 -10.02
C TRP A 89 10.12 11.07 -9.73
N SER A 90 8.95 11.11 -9.10
CA SER A 90 8.24 12.34 -8.74
C SER A 90 8.07 12.42 -7.23
N GLN A 91 8.40 13.58 -6.66
CA GLN A 91 8.28 13.83 -5.22
C GLN A 91 6.81 13.96 -4.80
N VAL A 92 6.46 13.35 -3.67
CA VAL A 92 5.18 13.60 -2.98
C VAL A 92 5.43 14.64 -1.90
N GLN A 93 4.93 15.86 -2.12
CA GLN A 93 5.12 16.95 -1.15
C GLN A 93 4.34 16.66 0.14
N PRO A 94 4.95 16.83 1.32
CA PRO A 94 4.22 16.72 2.58
C PRO A 94 3.22 17.87 2.68
N ILE A 95 2.00 17.55 3.09
CA ILE A 95 0.94 18.51 3.38
C ILE A 95 0.64 18.37 4.87
N GLU A 96 0.62 19.48 5.59
CA GLU A 96 0.30 19.52 7.02
C GLU A 96 -1.11 18.94 7.27
N ASP A 97 -1.24 18.15 8.33
CA ASP A 97 -2.48 17.46 8.72
C ASP A 97 -3.11 16.54 7.66
N ALA A 98 -2.34 16.12 6.65
CA ALA A 98 -2.81 15.24 5.60
C ALA A 98 -2.14 13.85 5.64
N PHE A 99 -2.87 12.85 5.14
CA PHE A 99 -2.36 11.51 4.88
C PHE A 99 -2.08 11.34 3.39
N VAL A 100 -1.00 10.62 3.08
CA VAL A 100 -0.84 10.00 1.75
C VAL A 100 -1.52 8.64 1.80
N VAL A 101 -2.35 8.35 0.78
CA VAL A 101 -3.03 7.07 0.64
C VAL A 101 -2.45 6.33 -0.57
N ASN A 102 -1.82 5.19 -0.32
CA ASN A 102 -1.29 4.33 -1.39
C ASN A 102 -2.16 3.09 -1.59
N VAL A 103 -2.37 2.73 -2.85
CA VAL A 103 -2.95 1.46 -3.27
C VAL A 103 -1.89 0.37 -3.15
N GLY A 104 -2.23 -0.72 -2.47
CA GLY A 104 -1.39 -1.90 -2.39
C GLY A 104 -1.77 -3.01 -3.38
N ASP A 105 -0.89 -4.00 -3.47
CA ASP A 105 -0.95 -5.09 -4.41
C ASP A 105 -2.26 -5.90 -4.30
N LEU A 106 -2.79 -6.15 -3.09
CA LEU A 106 -4.05 -6.89 -2.92
C LEU A 106 -5.23 -6.15 -3.54
N LEU A 107 -5.29 -4.82 -3.41
CA LEU A 107 -6.38 -4.03 -3.98
C LEU A 107 -6.23 -3.95 -5.50
N HIS A 108 -5.00 -3.91 -6.01
CA HIS A 108 -4.72 -4.00 -7.44
C HIS A 108 -5.18 -5.34 -8.05
N ILE A 109 -4.89 -6.46 -7.39
CA ILE A 109 -5.36 -7.79 -7.80
C ILE A 109 -6.88 -7.84 -7.76
N PHE A 110 -7.48 -7.43 -6.63
CA PHE A 110 -8.92 -7.50 -6.41
C PHE A 110 -9.71 -6.62 -7.38
N SER A 111 -9.24 -5.40 -7.63
CA SER A 111 -9.83 -4.46 -8.60
C SER A 111 -9.50 -4.79 -10.06
N ASN A 112 -8.85 -5.93 -10.32
CA ASN A 112 -8.44 -6.36 -11.65
C ASN A 112 -7.63 -5.30 -12.41
N ALA A 113 -6.68 -4.66 -11.71
CA ALA A 113 -5.84 -3.56 -12.16
C ALA A 113 -6.54 -2.21 -12.41
N LYS A 114 -7.80 -2.03 -12.02
CA LYS A 114 -8.49 -0.72 -12.10
C LYS A 114 -7.86 0.32 -11.18
N PHE A 115 -7.36 -0.11 -10.01
CA PHE A 115 -6.50 0.73 -9.16
C PHE A 115 -5.05 0.29 -9.33
N PRO A 116 -4.22 1.04 -10.09
CA PRO A 116 -2.83 0.68 -10.32
C PRO A 116 -1.99 0.86 -9.04
N VAL A 117 -1.06 -0.07 -8.79
CA VAL A 117 0.00 0.16 -7.81
C VAL A 117 1.08 1.05 -8.41
N LEU A 118 1.71 1.86 -7.57
CA LEU A 118 2.85 2.68 -7.94
C LEU A 118 4.08 2.25 -7.15
N THR A 119 5.18 2.03 -7.86
CA THR A 119 6.49 1.85 -7.21
C THR A 119 6.86 3.15 -6.52
N HIS A 120 7.21 3.07 -5.25
CA HIS A 120 7.61 4.21 -4.46
C HIS A 120 8.88 3.92 -3.65
N ARG A 121 9.57 4.97 -3.23
CA ARG A 121 10.80 4.91 -2.45
C ARG A 121 10.86 6.05 -1.43
N ALA A 122 11.72 5.91 -0.43
CA ALA A 122 12.04 7.01 0.48
C ALA A 122 13.49 7.44 0.31
N MET A 123 13.70 8.72 -0.01
CA MET A 123 14.99 9.36 -0.11
C MET A 123 15.37 10.00 1.22
N VAL A 124 16.67 9.97 1.52
CA VAL A 124 17.28 10.75 2.61
C VAL A 124 17.76 12.09 2.07
N ASN A 125 17.92 13.07 2.95
CA ASN A 125 18.44 14.39 2.59
C ASN A 125 19.56 14.79 3.55
N GLN A 126 20.32 15.83 3.23
CA GLN A 126 21.53 16.20 3.99
C GLN A 126 21.25 16.95 5.29
N SER A 127 20.09 17.59 5.42
CA SER A 127 19.87 18.65 6.42
C SER A 127 18.78 18.34 7.45
N LYS A 128 17.76 17.57 7.09
CA LYS A 128 16.56 17.35 7.90
C LYS A 128 16.26 15.87 8.09
N HIS A 129 16.01 15.49 9.33
CA HIS A 129 15.48 14.18 9.70
C HIS A 129 14.02 14.08 9.26
N ARG A 130 13.68 13.05 8.47
CA ARG A 130 12.30 12.70 8.12
C ARG A 130 11.81 11.55 8.99
N ILE A 131 10.60 11.68 9.52
CA ILE A 131 9.89 10.61 10.24
C ILE A 131 8.59 10.35 9.50
N SER A 132 8.18 9.08 9.41
CA SER A 132 6.85 8.75 8.92
C SER A 132 6.25 7.57 9.67
N VAL A 133 4.92 7.57 9.77
CA VAL A 133 4.12 6.50 10.37
C VAL A 133 3.23 5.93 9.27
N ALA A 134 3.51 4.71 8.86
CA ALA A 134 2.73 3.97 7.86
C ALA A 134 1.80 2.99 8.56
N TYR A 135 0.50 3.08 8.26
CA TYR A 135 -0.50 2.10 8.67
C TYR A 135 -0.94 1.29 7.45
N PHE A 136 -0.67 -0.01 7.48
CA PHE A 136 -1.04 -0.94 6.42
C PHE A 136 -2.30 -1.69 6.83
N HIS A 137 -3.25 -1.79 5.91
CA HIS A 137 -4.50 -2.51 6.14
C HIS A 137 -4.73 -3.58 5.07
N GLY A 138 -5.09 -4.78 5.51
CA GLY A 138 -5.50 -5.87 4.65
C GLY A 138 -6.30 -6.96 5.39
N PRO A 139 -6.87 -7.90 4.63
CA PRO A 139 -7.63 -9.02 5.18
C PRO A 139 -6.70 -10.03 5.90
N PRO A 140 -7.26 -10.98 6.67
CA PRO A 140 -6.49 -12.06 7.30
C PRO A 140 -5.64 -12.84 6.30
N VAL A 141 -4.47 -13.34 6.71
CA VAL A 141 -3.52 -14.07 5.83
C VAL A 141 -4.09 -15.32 5.16
N GLU A 142 -5.02 -16.00 5.82
CA GLU A 142 -5.66 -17.20 5.29
C GLU A 142 -6.80 -16.87 4.31
N SER A 143 -7.14 -15.59 4.14
CA SER A 143 -8.16 -15.15 3.18
C SER A 143 -7.66 -15.32 1.75
N LYS A 144 -8.56 -15.73 0.86
CA LYS A 144 -8.29 -15.79 -0.57
C LYS A 144 -8.38 -14.39 -1.18
N VAL A 145 -7.36 -13.96 -1.91
CA VAL A 145 -7.41 -12.79 -2.80
C VAL A 145 -7.65 -13.24 -4.23
N ALA A 146 -8.58 -12.58 -4.91
CA ALA A 146 -8.93 -12.83 -6.31
C ALA A 146 -9.48 -11.54 -6.92
N PRO A 147 -9.40 -11.36 -8.26
CA PRO A 147 -10.18 -10.34 -8.93
C PRO A 147 -11.67 -10.49 -8.61
N SER A 148 -12.36 -9.36 -8.36
CA SER A 148 -13.81 -9.36 -8.14
C SER A 148 -14.53 -10.07 -9.28
N SER A 149 -15.58 -10.81 -8.92
CA SER A 149 -16.50 -11.51 -9.82
C SER A 149 -17.16 -10.58 -10.84
N LYS A 150 -17.15 -9.27 -10.63
CA LYS A 150 -17.63 -8.24 -11.56
C LYS A 150 -16.80 -8.17 -12.85
N PHE A 151 -15.55 -8.63 -12.83
CA PHE A 151 -14.67 -8.60 -14.00
C PHE A 151 -14.76 -9.90 -14.81
N GLN A 152 -15.36 -9.84 -16.00
CA GLN A 152 -15.54 -10.99 -16.90
C GLN A 152 -14.21 -11.64 -17.34
N LYS A 153 -13.14 -10.85 -17.47
CA LYS A 153 -11.80 -11.32 -17.84
C LYS A 153 -10.80 -11.01 -16.71
N PRO A 154 -10.60 -11.94 -15.76
CA PRO A 154 -9.65 -11.75 -14.67
C PRO A 154 -8.21 -11.78 -15.19
N CYS A 155 -7.44 -10.73 -14.90
CA CYS A 155 -6.03 -10.55 -15.25
C CYS A 155 -5.07 -11.25 -14.28
N PHE A 156 -5.54 -11.68 -13.11
CA PHE A 156 -4.72 -12.27 -12.06
C PHE A 156 -5.23 -13.65 -11.63
N LYS A 157 -4.31 -14.51 -11.22
CA LYS A 157 -4.60 -15.79 -10.56
C LYS A 157 -5.08 -15.53 -9.14
N SER A 158 -5.96 -16.40 -8.65
CA SER A 158 -6.38 -16.38 -7.24
C SER A 158 -5.41 -17.15 -6.37
N LEU A 159 -5.18 -16.66 -5.15
CA LEU A 159 -4.30 -17.26 -4.16
C LEU A 159 -4.67 -16.73 -2.77
N THR A 160 -4.11 -17.31 -1.71
CA THR A 160 -4.24 -16.74 -0.36
C THR A 160 -3.35 -15.51 -0.19
N VAL A 161 -3.72 -14.63 0.73
CA VAL A 161 -2.89 -13.48 1.11
C VAL A 161 -1.52 -13.95 1.59
N LYS A 162 -1.47 -15.03 2.36
CA LYS A 162 -0.22 -15.68 2.82
C LYS A 162 0.68 -16.11 1.66
N GLU A 163 0.13 -16.81 0.67
CA GLU A 163 0.88 -17.22 -0.53
C GLU A 163 1.42 -16.00 -1.26
N TYR A 164 0.61 -14.93 -1.37
CA TYR A 164 1.05 -13.70 -2.01
C TYR A 164 2.19 -13.01 -1.23
N LEU A 165 2.09 -12.92 0.10
CA LEU A 165 3.15 -12.34 0.93
C LEU A 165 4.45 -13.15 0.84
N ILE A 166 4.37 -14.48 0.81
CA ILE A 166 5.53 -15.37 0.61
C ILE A 166 6.14 -15.15 -0.79
N LEU A 167 5.30 -15.03 -1.83
CA LEU A 167 5.74 -14.74 -3.18
C LEU A 167 6.44 -13.37 -3.24
N LYS A 168 5.85 -12.35 -2.62
CA LYS A 168 6.40 -10.99 -2.53
C LYS A 168 7.75 -10.97 -1.83
N ALA A 169 7.89 -11.68 -0.72
CA ALA A 169 9.16 -11.76 0.02
C ALA A 169 10.28 -12.42 -0.81
N LYS A 170 9.95 -13.32 -1.74
CA LYS A 170 10.93 -14.01 -2.60
C LYS A 170 11.23 -13.25 -3.90
N GLN A 171 10.23 -12.59 -4.46
CA GLN A 171 10.27 -12.07 -5.84
C GLN A 171 10.23 -10.53 -5.90
N PHE A 172 9.98 -9.87 -4.77
CA PHE A 172 9.93 -8.42 -4.62
C PHE A 172 9.04 -7.75 -5.68
N SER A 173 9.61 -6.95 -6.56
CA SER A 173 8.90 -6.24 -7.63
C SER A 173 8.26 -7.17 -8.68
N ASN A 174 8.75 -8.41 -8.81
CA ASN A 174 8.26 -9.36 -9.81
C ASN A 174 7.04 -10.18 -9.35
N ALA A 175 6.61 -10.06 -8.10
CA ALA A 175 5.53 -10.91 -7.57
C ALA A 175 4.20 -10.77 -8.35
N LEU A 176 3.81 -9.55 -8.69
CA LEU A 176 2.57 -9.28 -9.46
C LEU A 176 2.61 -9.88 -10.86
N SER A 177 3.76 -9.84 -11.55
CA SER A 177 3.87 -10.36 -12.92
C SER A 177 3.74 -11.88 -12.97
N LEU A 178 4.22 -12.59 -11.94
CA LEU A 178 4.14 -14.04 -11.85
C LEU A 178 2.72 -14.60 -11.67
N ILE A 179 1.82 -13.78 -11.10
CA ILE A 179 0.40 -14.13 -10.92
C ILE A 179 -0.51 -13.52 -11.98
N ARG A 180 0.03 -12.71 -12.89
CA ARG A 180 -0.73 -12.20 -14.05
C ARG A 180 -1.01 -13.34 -15.03
N LYS A 181 -2.20 -13.33 -15.64
CA LYS A 181 -2.63 -14.28 -16.68
C LYS A 181 -2.30 -13.79 -18.08
#